data_AF-A0A662IYM8-F1
#
_entry.id   AF-A0A662IYM8-F1
#
_cell.length_a   1.000
_cell.length_b   1.000
_cell.length_c   1.000
_cell.angle_alpha   90.00
_cell.angle_beta   90.00
_cell.angle_gamma   90.00
#
_symmetry.space_group_name_H-M   'P 1'
#
loop_
_entity.id
_entity.type
_entity.pdbx_description
1 polymer ?
#
loop_
_entity_poly.entity_id
_entity_poly.type
_entity_poly.pdbx_seq_one_letter_code
_entity_poly.pdbx_strand_id
1 'polypeptide(L)'
;EAYRRGIELSLKHDIGTYSFMARVVGRGHALMFAWSYPFNRADAKSVERARRALDETDELALELGGIPWKAGVYGQRLIMERMDPNTLNLLKRVKALLDPNGVMNPGNWEA
;
A
#
# COMPACT_ATOMS: atom_id res chain seq x y z
N GLU A 1 14.42 6.92 -7.40
CA GLU A 1 14.26 7.17 -5.95
C GLU A 1 13.68 5.98 -5.22
N ALA A 2 12.48 5.51 -5.60
CA ALA A 2 11.81 4.33 -5.02
C ALA A 2 12.71 3.08 -4.84
N TYR A 3 13.60 2.80 -5.80
CA TYR A 3 14.58 1.71 -5.67
C TYR A 3 15.56 1.92 -4.50
N ARG A 4 16.19 3.09 -4.38
CA ARG A 4 17.17 3.35 -3.33
C ARG A 4 16.52 3.33 -1.94
N ARG A 5 15.39 4.00 -1.80
CA ARG A 5 14.65 4.04 -0.52
C ARG A 5 14.10 2.68 -0.11
N GLY A 6 13.74 1.81 -1.04
CA GLY A 6 13.35 0.45 -0.67
C GLY A 6 14.52 -0.45 -0.23
N ILE A 7 15.75 -0.21 -0.72
CA ILE A 7 16.95 -0.85 -0.15
C ILE A 7 17.13 -0.42 1.30
N GLU A 8 17.02 0.87 1.58
CA GLU A 8 17.09 1.43 2.94
C GLU A 8 16.04 0.79 3.86
N LEU A 9 14.80 0.64 3.40
CA LEU A 9 13.74 -0.04 4.15
C LEU A 9 14.07 -1.52 4.40
N SER A 10 14.54 -2.25 3.38
CA SER A 10 14.93 -3.66 3.54
C SER A 10 16.03 -3.84 4.59
N LEU A 11 17.02 -2.93 4.60
CA LEU A 11 18.09 -2.91 5.60
C LEU A 11 17.59 -2.51 6.99
N LYS A 12 16.78 -1.45 7.07
CA LYS A 12 16.19 -0.94 8.32
C LYS A 12 15.40 -2.02 9.07
N HIS A 13 14.68 -2.87 8.33
CA HIS A 13 13.83 -3.92 8.90
C HIS A 13 14.49 -5.30 8.94
N ASP A 14 15.80 -5.42 8.70
CA ASP A 14 16.52 -6.71 8.77
C ASP A 14 15.81 -7.82 7.96
N ILE A 15 15.47 -7.48 6.71
CA ILE A 15 14.88 -8.42 5.73
C ILE A 15 15.99 -9.18 4.99
N GLY A 16 17.14 -8.52 4.77
CA GLY A 16 18.36 -9.16 4.23
C GLY A 16 18.30 -9.54 2.75
N THR A 17 17.27 -9.12 2.00
CA THR A 17 17.14 -9.39 0.57
C THR A 17 16.70 -8.16 -0.21
N TYR A 18 17.08 -8.09 -1.49
CA TYR A 18 16.75 -6.98 -2.39
C TYR A 18 15.79 -7.42 -3.49
N SER A 19 14.62 -7.94 -3.09
CA SER A 19 13.61 -8.40 -4.04
C SER A 19 12.68 -7.26 -4.42
N PHE A 20 12.69 -6.88 -5.70
CA PHE A 20 11.82 -5.85 -6.25
C PHE A 20 11.38 -6.21 -7.67
N MET A 21 10.33 -5.54 -8.12
CA MET A 21 9.81 -5.63 -9.48
C MET A 21 9.59 -4.22 -10.03
N ALA A 22 9.97 -4.03 -11.29
CA ALA A 22 9.66 -2.83 -12.04
C ALA A 22 9.10 -3.25 -13.41
N ARG A 23 7.89 -2.79 -13.74
CA ARG A 23 7.23 -3.08 -15.00
C ARG A 23 6.59 -1.82 -15.56
N VAL A 24 6.97 -1.47 -16.79
CA VAL A 24 6.28 -0.43 -17.54
C VAL A 24 4.88 -0.93 -17.92
N VAL A 25 3.86 -0.12 -17.64
CA VAL A 25 2.46 -0.45 -17.90
C VAL A 25 1.96 0.33 -19.11
N GLY A 26 1.17 -0.34 -19.96
CA GLY A 26 0.60 0.26 -21.15
C GLY A 26 1.67 0.71 -22.15
N ARG A 27 1.54 1.95 -22.65
CA ARG A 27 2.43 2.53 -23.67
C ARG A 27 3.58 3.37 -23.09
N GLY A 28 3.89 3.26 -21.80
CA GLY A 28 5.05 3.93 -21.20
C GLY A 28 4.78 5.15 -20.32
N HIS A 29 3.51 5.51 -20.07
CA HIS A 29 3.16 6.64 -19.20
C HIS A 29 3.12 6.29 -17.70
N ALA A 30 3.18 4.99 -17.35
CA ALA A 30 3.15 4.53 -15.98
C ALA A 30 4.13 3.37 -15.76
N LEU A 31 4.71 3.31 -14.55
CA LEU A 31 5.55 2.22 -14.08
C LEU A 31 4.89 1.63 -12.83
N MET A 32 4.68 0.32 -12.85
CA MET A 32 4.42 -0.43 -11.63
C MET A 32 5.77 -0.77 -11.00
N PHE A 33 5.99 -0.30 -9.78
CA PHE A 33 7.18 -0.57 -9.01
C PHE A 33 6.78 -1.16 -7.67
N ALA A 34 7.35 -2.30 -7.29
CA ALA A 34 6.98 -3.01 -6.08
C ALA A 34 8.22 -3.55 -5.38
N TRP A 35 8.24 -3.44 -4.05
CA TRP A 35 9.16 -4.15 -3.19
C TRP A 35 8.50 -5.39 -2.63
N SER A 36 9.29 -6.46 -2.48
CA SER A 36 8.85 -7.71 -1.88
C SER A 36 9.72 -8.01 -0.67
N TYR A 37 9.07 -8.16 0.48
CA TYR A 37 9.72 -8.43 1.75
C TYR A 37 9.48 -9.90 2.14
N PRO A 38 10.39 -10.82 1.79
CA PRO A 38 10.26 -12.21 2.22
C PRO A 38 10.39 -12.30 3.74
N PHE A 39 9.62 -13.21 4.33
CA PHE A 39 9.62 -13.45 5.77
C PHE A 39 9.42 -14.93 6.06
N ASN A 40 9.91 -15.36 7.22
CA ASN A 40 9.63 -16.70 7.73
C ASN A 40 8.27 -16.67 8.46
N ARG A 41 7.27 -17.36 7.90
CA ARG A 41 5.91 -17.42 8.48
C ARG A 41 5.87 -18.04 9.88
N ALA A 42 6.83 -18.90 10.23
CA ALA A 42 6.93 -19.51 11.55
C ALA A 42 7.59 -18.58 12.59
N ASP A 43 8.22 -17.48 12.17
CA ASP A 43 8.80 -16.48 13.06
C ASP A 43 7.93 -15.22 13.10
N ALA A 44 7.20 -15.05 14.20
CA ALA A 44 6.35 -13.89 14.41
C ALA A 44 7.10 -12.54 14.31
N LYS A 45 8.39 -12.50 14.70
CA LYS A 45 9.19 -11.28 14.56
C LYS A 45 9.53 -11.01 13.10
N SER A 46 9.83 -12.03 12.30
CA SER A 46 10.07 -11.90 10.86
C SER A 46 8.82 -11.39 10.13
N VAL A 47 7.64 -11.95 10.45
CA VAL A 47 6.34 -11.47 9.92
C VAL A 47 6.13 -9.99 10.24
N GLU A 48 6.36 -9.59 11.49
CA GLU A 48 6.14 -8.21 11.93
C GLU A 48 7.11 -7.23 11.26
N ARG A 49 8.39 -7.61 11.08
CA ARG A 49 9.36 -6.78 10.34
C ARG A 49 8.93 -6.56 8.89
N ALA A 50 8.48 -7.61 8.20
CA ALA A 50 8.00 -7.49 6.83
C ALA A 50 6.70 -6.67 6.72
N ARG A 51 5.79 -6.78 7.69
CA ARG A 51 4.58 -5.96 7.74
C ARG A 51 4.92 -4.47 7.90
N ARG A 52 5.81 -4.13 8.84
CA ARG A 52 6.25 -2.73 9.02
C ARG A 52 6.96 -2.18 7.79
N ALA A 53 7.82 -2.99 7.16
CA ALA A 53 8.47 -2.58 5.91
C ALA A 53 7.45 -2.30 4.80
N LEU A 54 6.36 -3.06 4.72
CA LEU A 54 5.26 -2.83 3.78
C LEU A 54 4.49 -1.55 4.08
N ASP A 55 4.14 -1.30 5.35
CA ASP A 55 3.45 -0.08 5.79
C ASP A 55 4.28 1.17 5.47
N GLU A 56 5.58 1.16 5.77
CA GLU A 56 6.49 2.26 5.41
C GLU A 56 6.68 2.42 3.89
N THR A 57 6.52 1.33 3.13
CA THR A 57 6.53 1.37 1.66
C THR A 57 5.26 2.03 1.11
N ASP A 58 4.10 1.81 1.73
CA ASP A 58 2.85 2.48 1.35
C ASP A 58 2.96 4.00 1.56
N GLU A 59 3.54 4.43 2.68
CA GLU A 59 3.84 5.85 2.94
C GLU A 59 4.79 6.42 1.89
N LEU A 60 5.91 5.73 1.63
CA LEU A 60 6.90 6.11 0.63
C LEU A 60 6.27 6.23 -0.77
N ALA A 61 5.41 5.29 -1.15
CA ALA A 61 4.75 5.32 -2.45
C ALA A 61 3.95 6.61 -2.63
N LEU A 62 3.18 7.00 -1.60
CA LEU A 62 2.39 8.22 -1.59
C LEU A 62 3.25 9.49 -1.55
N GLU A 63 4.33 9.48 -0.76
CA GLU A 63 5.33 10.57 -0.70
C GLU A 63 5.94 10.87 -2.07
N LEU A 64 6.26 9.82 -2.83
CA LEU A 64 6.83 9.93 -4.19
C LEU A 64 5.80 10.25 -5.28
N GLY A 65 4.54 10.51 -4.92
CA GLY A 65 3.44 10.78 -5.86
C GLY A 65 2.92 9.53 -6.58
N GLY A 66 3.32 8.34 -6.14
CA GLY A 66 2.74 7.07 -6.57
C GLY A 66 1.46 6.75 -5.78
N ILE A 67 0.73 5.72 -6.24
CA ILE A 67 -0.45 5.21 -5.56
C ILE A 67 -0.34 3.69 -5.44
N PRO A 68 -0.47 3.11 -4.23
CA PRO A 68 -0.53 1.66 -4.07
C PRO A 68 -1.68 1.04 -4.88
N TRP A 69 -1.36 0.12 -5.80
CA TRP A 69 -2.33 -0.52 -6.70
C TRP A 69 -3.30 -1.48 -5.98
N LYS A 70 -2.83 -2.18 -4.95
CA LYS A 70 -3.60 -3.11 -4.12
C LYS A 70 -3.27 -2.88 -2.64
N ALA A 71 -3.75 -1.75 -2.13
CA ALA A 71 -3.50 -1.35 -0.74
C ALA A 71 -4.16 -2.34 0.25
N GLY A 72 -3.41 -2.73 1.28
CA GLY A 72 -3.97 -3.32 2.50
C GLY A 72 -4.70 -2.25 3.32
N VAL A 73 -5.32 -2.64 4.44
CA VAL A 73 -6.11 -1.73 5.29
C VAL A 73 -5.32 -0.47 5.69
N TYR A 74 -4.03 -0.63 6.02
CA TYR A 74 -3.15 0.50 6.35
C TYR A 74 -3.00 1.50 5.19
N GLY A 75 -2.56 1.02 4.02
CA GLY A 75 -2.46 1.84 2.82
C GLY A 75 -3.79 2.43 2.36
N GLN A 76 -4.91 1.72 2.52
CA GLN A 76 -6.25 2.24 2.20
C GLN A 76 -6.56 3.48 3.03
N ARG A 77 -6.30 3.42 4.35
CA ARG A 77 -6.46 4.57 5.24
C ARG A 77 -5.58 5.74 4.82
N LEU A 78 -4.29 5.50 4.54
CA LEU A 78 -3.37 6.55 4.08
C LEU A 78 -3.80 7.21 2.76
N ILE A 79 -4.34 6.41 1.83
CA ILE A 79 -4.89 6.92 0.56
C ILE A 79 -6.11 7.79 0.84
N MET A 80 -7.05 7.34 1.68
CA MET A 80 -8.25 8.12 2.02
C MET A 80 -7.90 9.43 2.74
N GLU A 81 -6.90 9.44 3.61
CA GLU A 81 -6.42 10.65 4.29
C GLU A 81 -5.86 11.71 3.33
N ARG A 82 -5.23 11.28 2.22
CA ARG A 82 -4.64 12.16 1.20
C ARG A 82 -5.57 12.42 0.01
N MET A 83 -6.67 11.69 -0.09
CA MET A 83 -7.62 11.80 -1.19
C MET A 83 -8.30 13.17 -1.16
N ASP A 84 -8.57 13.73 -2.35
CA ASP A 84 -9.42 14.92 -2.45
C ASP A 84 -10.74 14.68 -1.69
N PRO A 85 -11.14 15.60 -0.80
CA PRO A 85 -12.28 15.37 0.09
C PRO A 85 -13.61 15.26 -0.67
N ASN A 86 -13.76 15.91 -1.84
CA ASN A 86 -14.97 15.78 -2.65
C ASN A 86 -15.07 14.39 -3.28
N THR A 87 -13.94 13.87 -3.75
CA THR A 87 -13.82 12.50 -4.28
C THR A 87 -14.14 11.48 -3.19
N LEU A 88 -13.55 11.62 -2.00
CA LEU A 88 -13.82 10.72 -0.88
C LEU A 88 -15.30 10.75 -0.48
N ASN A 89 -15.90 11.93 -0.42
CA ASN A 89 -17.32 12.08 -0.11
C ASN A 89 -18.22 11.43 -1.17
N LEU A 90 -17.89 11.57 -2.45
CA LEU A 90 -18.61 10.90 -3.53
C LEU A 90 -18.58 9.38 -3.36
N LEU A 91 -17.40 8.79 -3.09
CA LEU A 91 -17.26 7.34 -2.89
C LEU A 91 -18.09 6.86 -1.68
N LYS A 92 -18.06 7.60 -0.56
CA LYS A 92 -18.86 7.29 0.64
C LYS A 92 -20.36 7.30 0.34
N ARG A 93 -20.84 8.29 -0.43
CA ARG A 93 -22.25 8.37 -0.83
C ARG A 93 -22.67 7.23 -1.74
N VAL A 94 -21.81 6.84 -2.69
CA VAL A 94 -22.07 5.67 -3.56
C VAL A 94 -22.13 4.38 -2.73
N LYS A 95 -21.19 4.19 -1.79
CA LYS A 95 -21.21 3.04 -0.87
C LYS A 95 -22.49 3.01 -0.04
N ALA A 96 -22.89 4.12 0.57
CA ALA A 96 -24.12 4.19 1.37
C ALA A 96 -25.40 3.94 0.55
N LEU A 97 -25.41 4.38 -0.72
CA LEU A 97 -26.51 4.11 -1.64
C LEU A 97 -26.64 2.62 -1.97
N LEU A 98 -25.51 1.94 -2.21
CA LEU A 98 -25.49 0.54 -2.64
C LEU A 98 -25.49 -0.47 -1.49
N ASP A 99 -24.96 -0.09 -0.33
CA ASP A 99 -24.84 -0.93 0.86
C ASP A 99 -25.30 -0.17 2.12
N PRO A 100 -26.61 0.13 2.23
CA PRO A 100 -27.15 0.91 3.34
C PRO A 100 -27.01 0.20 4.70
N ASN A 101 -26.82 -1.13 4.71
CA ASN A 101 -26.65 -1.92 5.93
C ASN A 101 -25.18 -2.23 6.26
N GLY A 102 -24.23 -1.81 5.41
CA GLY A 102 -22.79 -2.01 5.64
C GLY A 102 -22.36 -3.49 5.67
N VAL A 103 -23.03 -4.37 4.92
CA VAL A 103 -22.73 -5.82 4.96
C VAL A 103 -21.72 -6.25 3.89
N MET A 104 -21.45 -5.41 2.90
CA MET A 104 -20.55 -5.74 1.79
C MET A 104 -19.09 -5.41 2.15
N ASN A 105 -18.35 -6.43 2.60
CA ASN A 105 -16.91 -6.38 2.90
C ASN A 105 -16.53 -5.28 3.93
N PRO A 106 -17.03 -5.36 5.17
CA PRO A 106 -16.78 -4.37 6.21
C PRO A 106 -15.28 -4.23 6.49
N GLY A 107 -14.84 -2.99 6.75
CA GLY A 107 -13.45 -2.63 7.03
C GLY A 107 -12.58 -2.34 5.79
N ASN A 108 -13.10 -2.54 4.57
CA ASN A 108 -12.36 -2.29 3.34
C ASN A 108 -12.76 -0.94 2.72
N TRP A 109 -11.79 -0.02 2.59
CA TRP A 109 -12.00 1.38 2.24
C TRP A 109 -12.96 2.10 3.21
N GLU A 110 -12.88 1.74 4.50
CA GLU A 110 -13.63 2.33 5.60
C GLU A 110 -12.65 2.95 6.61
N ALA A 111 -13.09 4.02 7.29
CA ALA A 111 -12.27 4.80 8.21
C ALA A 111 -12.16 4.15 9.60
#